data_AF-A0A924P281-F1
#
_entry.id   AF-A0A924P281-F1
#
_cell.length_a   1.000
_cell.length_b   1.000
_cell.length_c   1.000
_cell.angle_alpha   90.00
_cell.angle_beta   90.00
_cell.angle_gamma   90.00
#
_symmetry.space_group_name_H-M   'P 1'
#
loop_
_entity.id
_entity.type
_entity.pdbx_description
1 polymer ?
#
loop_
_entity_poly.entity_id
_entity_poly.type
_entity_poly.pdbx_seq_one_letter_code
_entity_poly.pdbx_strand_id
1 'polypeptide(L)' 'MEKRKLDVAVISDVHLGTYGCRAAELSRYLSTIDPAILVLNGDIIDIWQFSKKYWPSGHMQVI' A
#
# COMPACT_ATOMS: atom_id res chain seq x y z
N MET A 1 -20.14 -1.40 -4.13
CA MET A 1 -19.71 -2.82 -4.25
C MET A 1 -19.45 -3.33 -2.85
N GLU A 2 -19.91 -4.52 -2.53
CA GLU A 2 -19.58 -5.18 -1.27
C GLU A 2 -18.08 -5.54 -1.25
N LYS A 3 -17.40 -5.30 -0.13
CA LYS A 3 -15.98 -5.61 0.02
C LYS A 3 -15.80 -7.12 0.25
N ARG A 4 -14.73 -7.69 -0.31
CA ARG A 4 -14.39 -9.10 -0.08
C ARG A 4 -13.91 -9.29 1.36
N LYS A 5 -14.61 -10.14 2.11
CA LYS A 5 -14.19 -10.57 3.46
C LYS A 5 -13.06 -11.60 3.32
N LEU A 6 -11.97 -11.37 4.05
CA LEU A 6 -10.81 -12.26 4.08
C LEU A 6 -10.43 -12.49 5.54
N ASP A 7 -9.93 -13.67 5.89
CA ASP A 7 -9.41 -13.88 7.24
C ASP A 7 -8.07 -13.14 7.41
N VAL A 8 -7.17 -13.28 6.42
CA VAL A 8 -5.85 -12.64 6.41
C VAL A 8 -5.52 -12.13 5.01
N ALA A 9 -5.00 -10.91 4.94
CA ALA A 9 -4.32 -10.36 3.76
C ALA A 9 -2.89 -10.01 4.13
N VAL A 10 -1.91 -10.40 3.31
CA VAL A 10 -0.49 -10.10 3.51
C VAL A 10 -0.01 -9.26 2.33
N ILE A 11 0.58 -8.10 2.61
CA ILE A 11 1.14 -7.16 1.64
C ILE A 11 2.62 -6.96 1.97
N SER A 12 3.49 -6.99 0.97
CA SER A 12 4.95 -7.00 1.10
C SER A 12 5.56 -6.08 0.05
N ASP A 13 6.74 -5.50 0.33
CA ASP A 13 7.62 -4.85 -0.66
C ASP A 13 6.91 -3.81 -1.56
N VAL A 14 6.14 -2.92 -0.93
CA VAL A 14 5.40 -1.86 -1.66
C VAL A 14 6.33 -0.73 -2.11
N HIS A 15 7.37 -0.45 -1.33
CA HIS A 15 8.34 0.63 -1.53
C HIS A 15 7.70 2.00 -1.82
N LEU A 16 6.74 2.42 -0.99
CA LEU A 16 6.21 3.79 -1.03
C LEU A 16 7.38 4.78 -0.90
N GLY A 17 7.44 5.74 -1.80
CA GLY A 17 8.50 6.74 -1.90
C GLY A 17 9.38 6.56 -3.14
N THR A 18 9.25 5.43 -3.84
CA THR A 18 9.99 5.15 -5.07
C THR A 18 9.14 5.42 -6.32
N TYR A 19 9.80 5.75 -7.44
CA TYR A 19 9.12 5.98 -8.73
C TYR A 19 8.41 4.74 -9.28
N GLY A 20 8.90 3.55 -8.94
CA GLY A 20 8.33 2.27 -9.38
C GLY A 20 7.07 1.86 -8.62
N CYS A 21 6.76 2.52 -7.51
CA CYS A 21 5.65 2.14 -6.64
C CYS A 21 4.30 2.27 -7.36
N ARG A 22 3.53 1.17 -7.39
CA ARG A 22 2.18 1.09 -7.94
C ARG A 22 1.11 1.43 -6.90
N ALA A 23 1.25 2.59 -6.26
CA ALA A 23 0.43 3.00 -5.13
C ALA A 23 -1.07 3.15 -5.50
N ALA A 24 -1.37 3.60 -6.72
CA ALA A 24 -2.76 3.74 -7.18
C ALA A 24 -3.45 2.37 -7.32
N GLU A 25 -2.77 1.38 -7.90
CA GLU A 25 -3.27 0.01 -7.99
C GLU A 25 -3.45 -0.63 -6.62
N LEU A 26 -2.48 -0.44 -5.73
CA LEU A 26 -2.56 -0.96 -4.37
C LEU A 26 -3.73 -0.34 -3.61
N SER A 27 -3.87 0.99 -3.62
CA SER A 27 -5.00 1.68 -3.00
C SER A 27 -6.34 1.18 -3.55
N ARG A 28 -6.43 1.03 -4.89
CA ARG A 28 -7.61 0.43 -5.53
C ARG A 28 -7.87 -0.99 -5.02
N TYR A 29 -6.87 -1.84 -4.92
CA TYR A 29 -7.03 -3.21 -4.42
C TYR A 29 -7.50 -3.23 -2.96
N LEU A 30 -6.85 -2.46 -2.08
CA LEU A 30 -7.19 -2.36 -0.66
C LEU A 30 -8.63 -1.88 -0.46
N SER A 31 -9.14 -0.99 -1.32
CA SER A 31 -10.54 -0.55 -1.28
C SER A 31 -11.57 -1.67 -1.55
N THR A 32 -11.14 -2.77 -2.17
CA THR A 32 -12.02 -3.92 -2.53
C THR A 32 -12.04 -5.03 -1.48
N ILE A 33 -11.21 -4.96 -0.44
CA ILE A 33 -11.10 -6.00 0.60
C ILE A 33 -11.44 -5.44 1.97
N ASP A 34 -11.85 -6.34 2.87
CA ASP A 34 -12.10 -6.09 4.28
C ASP A 34 -11.57 -7.28 5.09
N PRO A 35 -10.24 -7.41 5.23
CA PRO A 35 -9.62 -8.54 5.93
C PRO A 35 -9.76 -8.41 7.44
N ALA A 36 -9.91 -9.54 8.16
CA ALA A 36 -9.85 -9.55 9.62
C ALA A 36 -8.44 -9.21 10.13
N ILE A 37 -7.39 -9.64 9.41
CA ILE A 37 -6.00 -9.29 9.68
C ILE A 37 -5.34 -8.80 8.39
N LEU A 38 -4.77 -7.59 8.42
CA LEU A 38 -3.86 -7.10 7.37
C LEU A 38 -2.42 -7.12 7.89
N VAL A 39 -1.58 -7.98 7.33
CA VAL A 39 -0.16 -8.05 7.63
C VAL A 39 0.61 -7.24 6.61
N LEU A 40 1.44 -6.32 7.10
CA LEU A 40 2.38 -5.56 6.29
C LEU A 40 3.78 -6.13 6.52
N ASN A 41 4.23 -6.95 5.58
CA ASN A 41 5.45 -7.73 5.69
C ASN A 41 6.61 -7.09 4.92
N GLY A 42 7.36 -6.20 5.57
CA GLY A 42 8.59 -5.63 4.98
C GLY A 42 8.35 -4.54 3.93
N ASP A 43 9.32 -3.62 3.86
CA ASP A 43 9.54 -2.59 2.83
C ASP A 43 8.28 -1.89 2.29
N ILE A 44 7.36 -1.52 3.18
CA ILE A 44 6.16 -0.76 2.81
C ILE A 44 6.50 0.68 2.42
N ILE A 45 7.42 1.30 3.17
CA ILE A 45 7.93 2.64 2.89
C ILE A 45 9.44 2.52 2.73
N ASP A 46 9.96 2.99 1.60
CA ASP A 46 11.40 3.08 1.39
C ASP A 46 11.92 4.39 2.02
N ILE A 47 12.37 4.29 3.28
CA ILE A 47 12.93 5.41 4.03
C ILE A 47 14.29 5.84 3.45
N TRP A 48 15.04 4.92 2.85
CA TRP A 48 16.37 5.19 2.32
C TRP A 48 16.32 6.03 1.04
N GLN A 49 15.31 5.80 0.20
CA GLN A 49 15.05 6.59 -1.01
C GLN A 49 14.03 7.71 -0.79
N PHE A 50 13.52 7.88 0.43
CA PHE A 50 12.51 8.88 0.73
C PHE A 50 13.01 10.30 0.45
N SER A 51 12.25 11.03 -0.36
CA SER A 51 12.46 12.45 -0.61
C SER A 51 11.23 13.24 -0.18
N LYS A 52 11.42 14.25 0.68
CA LYS A 52 10.34 15.19 1.06
C LYS A 52 9.74 15.92 -0.14
N LYS A 53 10.45 15.98 -1.28
CA LYS A 53 9.99 16.59 -2.53
C LYS A 53 9.22 15.62 -3.42
N TYR A 54 9.29 14.32 -3.15
CA TYR A 54 8.64 13.28 -3.96
C TYR A 54 7.80 12.37 -3.06
N TRP A 55 6.54 12.77 -2.88
CA TRP A 55 5.52 11.97 -2.24
C TRP A 55 4.19 12.17 -2.97
N PRO A 56 3.94 11.42 -4.06
CA PRO A 56 2.72 11.57 -4.84
C PRO A 56 1.47 11.32 -3.99
N SER A 57 0.35 11.97 -4.32
CA SER A 57 -0.92 11.82 -3.57
C SER A 57 -1.39 10.37 -3.47
N GLY A 58 -1.13 9.54 -4.49
CA GLY A 58 -1.44 8.12 -4.47
C GLY A 58 -0.75 7.33 -3.35
N HIS A 59 0.42 7.79 -2.87
CA HIS A 59 1.08 7.17 -1.71
C HIS A 59 0.33 7.46 -0.40
N MET A 60 -0.23 8.66 -0.25
CA MET A 60 -1.08 8.98 0.91
C MET A 60 -2.41 8.23 0.90
N GLN A 61 -2.87 7.73 -0.25
CA GLN A 61 -4.10 6.94 -0.33
C GLN A 61 -3.91 5.48 0.11
N VAL A 62 -2.67 5.05 0.33
CA VAL A 62 -2.33 3.71 0.84
C VAL A 62 -2.18 3.71 2.37
N ILE A 63 -1.75 4.83 2.96
CA ILE A 63 -1.62 5.05 4.41
C ILE A 63 -2.98 5.41 5.01
#